data_AF-A0A940IZI5-F1
#
_entry.id   AF-A0A940IZI5-F1
#
_cell.length_a   1.000
_cell.length_b   1.000
_cell.length_c   1.000
_cell.angle_alpha   90.00
_cell.angle_beta   90.00
_cell.angle_gamma   90.00
#
_symmetry.space_group_name_H-M   'P 1'
#
loop_
_entity.id
_entity.type
_entity.pdbx_description
1 polymer ?
#
loop_
_entity_poly.entity_id
_entity_poly.type
_entity_poly.pdbx_seq_one_letter_code
_entity_poly.pdbx_strand_id
1 'polypeptide(L)'
;MTDDQILKVVDQAVDGFRGDLNHLESAIGMLLIGRHYGWRVLFLIHSPATIRKYTKLLGLKNLRDALPEVGVLAHRSNAWRLLDDGKNFWKVVRGQIAGIRSSKAEPPR
;
A
#
# COMPACT_ATOMS: atom_id res chain seq x y z
N MET A 1 12.64 4.67 4.77
CA MET A 1 13.36 3.80 5.73
C MET A 1 14.39 2.98 4.99
N THR A 2 15.45 2.53 5.67
CA THR A 2 16.37 1.51 5.13
C THR A 2 15.76 0.12 5.24
N ASP A 3 16.33 -0.86 4.55
CA ASP A 3 15.85 -2.25 4.61
C ASP A 3 15.91 -2.81 6.04
N ASP A 4 17.00 -2.56 6.78
CA ASP A 4 17.12 -2.99 8.18
C ASP A 4 16.05 -2.39 9.08
N GLN A 5 15.67 -1.13 8.85
CA GLN A 5 14.59 -0.49 9.59
C GLN A 5 13.23 -1.12 9.27
N ILE A 6 13.01 -1.51 8.02
CA ILE A 6 11.79 -2.20 7.61
C ILE A 6 11.69 -3.57 8.27
N LEU A 7 12.78 -4.35 8.28
CA LEU A 7 12.80 -5.66 8.92
C LEU A 7 12.54 -5.56 10.43
N LYS A 8 13.14 -4.57 11.11
CA LYS A 8 12.84 -4.31 12.53
C LYS A 8 11.36 -4.02 12.79
N VAL A 9 10.71 -3.26 11.90
CA VAL A 9 9.25 -3.02 12.00
C VAL A 9 8.46 -4.31 11.84
N VAL A 10 8.88 -5.18 10.92
CA VAL A 10 8.24 -6.49 10.71
C VAL A 10 8.39 -7.36 11.96
N ASP A 11 9.61 -7.50 12.49
CA ASP A 11 9.87 -8.31 13.69
C ASP A 11 9.03 -7.82 14.88
N GLN A 12 9.03 -6.50 15.12
CA GLN A 12 8.22 -5.89 16.18
C GLN A 12 6.71 -6.11 15.99
N ALA A 13 6.23 -6.01 14.75
CA ALA A 13 4.83 -6.28 14.44
C ALA A 13 4.49 -7.75 14.70
N VAL A 14 5.36 -8.70 14.34
CA VAL A 14 5.15 -10.13 14.55
C VAL A 14 5.16 -10.48 16.04
N ASP A 15 6.18 -10.07 16.78
CA ASP A 15 6.37 -10.41 18.20
C ASP A 15 5.20 -9.93 19.08
N GLY A 16 4.67 -8.74 18.77
CA GLY A 16 3.59 -8.12 19.52
C GLY A 16 2.18 -8.48 19.05
N PHE A 17 2.01 -9.18 17.92
CA PHE A 17 0.70 -9.33 17.32
C PHE A 17 -0.15 -10.38 18.03
N ARG A 18 -1.42 -10.01 18.27
CA ARG A 18 -2.48 -10.91 18.71
C ARG A 18 -3.72 -10.64 17.88
N GLY A 19 -4.21 -11.67 17.18
CA GLY A 19 -5.40 -11.59 16.35
C GLY A 19 -5.30 -12.43 15.08
N ASP A 20 -6.03 -12.01 14.06
CA ASP A 20 -6.08 -12.70 12.77
C ASP A 20 -4.81 -12.47 11.95
N LEU A 21 -4.01 -13.52 11.78
CA LEU A 21 -2.73 -13.51 11.07
C LEU A 21 -2.86 -13.07 9.61
N ASN A 22 -4.02 -13.29 8.96
CA ASN A 22 -4.22 -12.84 7.58
C ASN A 22 -4.05 -11.31 7.44
N HIS A 23 -4.48 -10.57 8.47
CA HIS A 23 -4.32 -9.12 8.49
C HIS A 23 -2.87 -8.70 8.73
N LEU A 24 -2.12 -9.44 9.55
CA LEU A 24 -0.70 -9.18 9.79
C LEU A 24 0.12 -9.45 8.53
N GLU A 25 -0.07 -10.62 7.91
CA GLU A 25 0.59 -10.99 6.65
C GLU A 25 0.33 -9.97 5.55
N SER A 26 -0.93 -9.55 5.39
CA SER A 26 -1.29 -8.52 4.41
C SER A 26 -0.62 -7.17 4.70
N ALA A 27 -0.52 -6.79 5.98
CA ALA A 27 0.14 -5.54 6.38
C ALA A 27 1.66 -5.60 6.11
N ILE A 28 2.32 -6.70 6.46
CA ILE A 28 3.74 -6.93 6.17
C ILE A 28 3.97 -6.92 4.66
N GLY A 29 3.14 -7.62 3.88
CA GLY A 29 3.20 -7.62 2.42
C GLY A 29 3.06 -6.21 1.83
N MET A 30 2.12 -5.40 2.35
CA MET A 30 1.98 -3.99 1.95
C MET A 30 3.27 -3.20 2.20
N LEU A 31 3.93 -3.38 3.34
CA LEU A 31 5.19 -2.69 3.65
C LEU A 31 6.33 -3.12 2.72
N LEU A 32 6.51 -4.44 2.54
CA LEU A 32 7.59 -5.02 1.75
C LEU A 32 7.47 -4.77 0.25
N ILE A 33 6.24 -4.73 -0.29
CA ILE A 33 5.99 -4.32 -1.67
C ILE A 33 6.07 -2.80 -1.78
N GLY A 34 5.57 -2.08 -0.78
CA GLY A 34 5.58 -0.63 -0.70
C GLY A 34 6.95 0.01 -0.84
N ARG A 35 8.02 -0.61 -0.31
CA ARG A 35 9.39 -0.08 -0.46
C ARG A 35 9.86 -0.02 -1.91
N HIS A 36 9.32 -0.88 -2.77
CA HIS A 36 9.68 -0.95 -4.19
C HIS A 36 8.75 -0.14 -5.09
N TYR A 37 7.47 -0.05 -4.75
CA TYR A 37 6.44 0.61 -5.56
C TYR A 37 6.10 2.03 -5.09
N GLY A 38 6.41 2.37 -3.84
CA GLY A 38 6.08 3.64 -3.22
C GLY A 38 4.64 3.72 -2.72
N TRP A 39 4.39 4.65 -1.80
CA TRP A 39 3.10 4.77 -1.13
C TRP A 39 1.98 5.20 -2.09
N ARG A 40 2.28 5.92 -3.17
CA ARG A 40 1.23 6.32 -4.12
C ARG A 40 0.58 5.12 -4.79
N VAL A 41 1.36 4.12 -5.20
CA VAL A 41 0.81 2.89 -5.78
C VAL A 41 -0.07 2.16 -4.78
N LEU A 42 0.36 2.07 -3.52
CA LEU A 42 -0.42 1.43 -2.46
C LEU A 42 -1.79 2.10 -2.26
N PHE A 43 -1.84 3.44 -2.32
CA PHE A 43 -3.09 4.20 -2.22
C PHE A 43 -4.03 4.02 -3.44
N LEU A 44 -3.54 3.53 -4.56
CA LEU A 44 -4.38 3.21 -5.73
C LEU A 44 -4.98 1.81 -5.65
N ILE A 45 -4.27 0.87 -5.03
CA ILE A 45 -4.67 -0.56 -5.00
C ILE A 45 -5.36 -0.96 -3.70
N HIS A 46 -5.24 -0.16 -2.65
CA HIS A 46 -5.90 -0.38 -1.36
C HIS A 46 -6.82 0.76 -0.99
N SER A 47 -7.92 0.44 -0.30
CA SER A 47 -8.81 1.45 0.25
C SER A 47 -8.11 2.27 1.36
N PRO A 48 -8.52 3.52 1.61
CA PRO A 48 -8.01 4.30 2.74
C PRO A 48 -8.25 3.64 4.11
N ALA A 49 -9.29 2.82 4.25
CA ALA A 49 -9.53 2.05 5.47
C ALA A 49 -8.50 0.93 5.66
N THR A 50 -8.19 0.21 4.57
CA THR A 50 -7.15 -0.83 4.54
C THR A 50 -5.78 -0.27 4.87
N ILE A 51 -5.39 0.84 4.22
CA ILE A 51 -4.10 1.51 4.51
C ILE A 51 -4.00 1.90 5.99
N ARG A 52 -5.05 2.54 6.56
CA ARG A 52 -5.06 2.91 7.98
C ARG A 52 -4.93 1.70 8.91
N LYS A 53 -5.68 0.64 8.62
CA LYS A 53 -5.64 -0.61 9.39
C LYS A 53 -4.24 -1.21 9.39
N TYR A 54 -3.64 -1.40 8.21
CA TYR A 54 -2.32 -2.03 8.09
C TYR A 54 -1.20 -1.15 8.65
N THR A 55 -1.27 0.16 8.46
CA THR A 55 -0.33 1.11 9.07
C THR A 55 -0.36 1.00 10.60
N LYS A 56 -1.56 0.88 11.19
CA LYS A 56 -1.72 0.68 12.64
C LYS A 56 -1.15 -0.67 13.11
N LEU A 57 -1.39 -1.74 12.35
CA LEU A 57 -0.84 -3.07 12.67
C LEU A 57 0.68 -3.09 12.68
N LEU A 58 1.31 -2.33 11.79
CA LEU A 58 2.77 -2.20 11.72
C LEU A 58 3.35 -1.20 12.73
N GLY A 59 2.54 -0.59 13.59
CA GLY A 59 3.02 0.42 14.54
C GLY A 59 3.54 1.71 13.89
N LEU A 60 3.22 1.95 12.63
CA LEU A 60 3.68 3.14 11.89
C LEU A 60 2.75 4.32 12.17
N LYS A 61 3.31 5.54 12.26
CA LYS A 61 2.50 6.76 12.37
C LYS A 61 1.74 7.06 11.08
N ASN A 62 2.44 6.96 9.96
CA ASN A 62 1.86 7.03 8.63
C ASN A 62 2.75 6.26 7.64
N LEU A 63 2.16 5.91 6.50
CA LEU A 63 2.85 5.15 5.46
C LEU A 63 3.81 6.01 4.61
N ARG A 64 3.58 7.32 4.56
CA ARG A 64 4.33 8.26 3.71
C ARG A 64 5.72 8.57 4.25
N ASP A 65 5.90 8.47 5.56
CA ASP A 65 7.19 8.64 6.24
C ASP A 65 8.03 7.35 6.14
N ALA A 66 7.36 6.20 5.99
CA ALA A 66 8.02 4.90 5.91
C ALA A 66 8.56 4.60 4.50
N LEU A 67 7.80 5.00 3.47
CA LEU A 67 7.99 4.58 2.08
C LEU A 67 8.28 5.76 1.14
N PRO A 68 9.00 5.54 0.03
CA PRO A 68 9.14 6.58 -1.00
C PRO A 68 7.78 6.93 -1.62
N GLU A 69 7.67 8.16 -2.15
CA GLU A 69 6.45 8.59 -2.85
C GLU A 69 6.17 7.76 -4.10
N VAL A 70 7.19 7.61 -4.93
CA VAL A 70 7.18 6.76 -6.12
C VAL A 70 8.38 5.83 -6.01
N GLY A 71 8.15 4.53 -5.96
CA GLY A 71 9.23 3.55 -5.89
C GLY A 71 9.80 3.22 -7.27
N VAL A 72 10.99 2.61 -7.29
CA VAL A 72 11.71 2.25 -8.53
C VAL A 72 10.90 1.33 -9.46
N LEU A 73 9.96 0.54 -8.91
CA LEU A 73 9.09 -0.37 -9.67
C LEU A 73 7.71 0.21 -9.96
N ALA A 74 7.40 1.45 -9.59
CA ALA A 74 6.06 2.03 -9.71
C ALA A 74 5.50 1.93 -11.13
N HIS A 75 6.32 2.16 -12.15
CA HIS A 75 5.97 2.07 -13.57
C HIS A 75 5.44 0.70 -14.01
N ARG A 76 5.77 -0.38 -13.28
CA ARG A 76 5.25 -1.73 -13.57
C ARG A 76 3.77 -1.87 -13.20
N SER A 77 3.28 -1.05 -12.27
CA SER A 77 1.87 -1.09 -11.84
C SER A 77 0.94 -0.56 -12.95
N ASN A 78 -0.07 -1.36 -13.32
CA ASN A 78 -1.13 -0.93 -14.23
C ASN A 78 -1.87 0.28 -13.68
N ALA A 79 -2.15 0.29 -12.37
CA ALA A 79 -2.84 1.41 -11.72
C ALA A 79 -2.02 2.72 -11.79
N TRP A 80 -0.70 2.61 -11.66
CA TRP A 80 0.20 3.76 -11.80
C TRP A 80 0.24 4.29 -13.22
N ARG A 81 0.30 3.41 -14.22
CA ARG A 81 0.30 3.78 -15.66
C ARG A 81 -0.97 4.50 -16.11
N LEU A 82 -2.08 4.33 -15.40
CA LEU A 82 -3.35 5.00 -15.69
C LEU A 82 -3.45 6.42 -15.11
N LEU A 83 -2.45 6.87 -14.35
CA LEU A 83 -2.43 8.23 -13.81
C LEU A 83 -1.86 9.21 -14.84
N ASP A 84 -2.64 10.25 -15.15
CA ASP A 84 -2.16 11.45 -15.83
C ASP A 84 -1.63 12.44 -14.76
N ASP A 85 -0.48 13.06 -15.02
CA ASP A 85 0.39 13.73 -14.05
C ASP A 85 -0.34 14.48 -12.91
N GLY A 86 0.05 14.16 -11.65
CA GLY A 86 -0.12 14.94 -10.41
C GLY A 86 -1.53 15.42 -10.00
N LYS A 87 -2.22 16.15 -10.88
CA LYS A 87 -3.45 16.94 -10.66
C LYS A 87 -4.68 16.09 -10.36
N ASN A 88 -4.65 14.80 -10.71
CA ASN A 88 -5.79 13.90 -10.57
C ASN A 88 -5.61 12.77 -9.54
N PHE A 89 -4.45 12.66 -8.88
CA PHE A 89 -4.16 11.53 -7.98
C PHE A 89 -5.16 11.37 -6.83
N TRP A 90 -5.38 12.42 -6.03
CA TRP A 90 -6.34 12.36 -4.92
C TRP A 90 -7.79 12.22 -5.37
N LYS A 91 -8.11 12.57 -6.62
CA LYS A 91 -9.42 12.29 -7.20
C LYS A 91 -9.56 10.80 -7.50
N VAL A 92 -8.54 10.16 -8.07
CA VAL A 92 -8.51 8.69 -8.28
C VAL A 92 -8.62 7.94 -6.97
N VAL A 93 -7.80 8.29 -5.97
CA VAL A 93 -7.80 7.63 -4.64
C VAL A 93 -9.16 7.72 -3.96
N ARG A 94 -9.89 8.83 -4.17
CA ARG A 94 -11.24 9.03 -3.63
C ARG A 94 -12.35 8.43 -4.51
N GLY A 95 -12.01 7.77 -5.62
CA GLY A 95 -12.98 7.21 -6.56
C GLY A 95 -13.80 8.26 -7.32
N GLN A 96 -13.31 9.50 -7.41
CA GLN A 96 -14.00 10.65 -7.98
C GLN A 96 -13.76 10.82 -9.49
N ILE A 97 -13.18 9.84 -10.18
CA ILE A 97 -12.98 9.86 -11.63
C ILE A 97 -13.98 8.91 -12.29
N ALA A 98 -14.87 9.47 -13.10
CA ALA A 98 -15.82 8.70 -13.91
C ALA A 98 -15.05 7.84 -14.94
N GLY A 99 -15.33 6.54 -14.98
CA GLY A 99 -14.82 5.62 -16.02
C GLY A 99 -13.77 4.60 -15.56
N ILE A 100 -13.12 4.78 -14.41
CA ILE A 100 -12.17 3.79 -13.87
C ILE A 100 -12.91 2.89 -12.87
N ARG A 101 -13.54 1.82 -13.35
CA ARG A 101 -14.07 0.76 -12.47
C ARG A 101 -12.89 -0.12 -12.06
N SER A 102 -12.70 -0.34 -10.75
CA SER A 102 -11.83 -1.41 -10.26
C SER A 102 -12.34 -2.72 -10.87
N SER A 103 -11.53 -3.39 -11.70
CA SER A 103 -11.91 -4.69 -12.23
C SER A 103 -12.07 -5.62 -11.04
N LYS A 104 -13.30 -6.09 -10.79
CA LYS A 104 -13.52 -7.23 -9.90
C LYS A 104 -12.56 -8.32 -10.37
N ALA A 105 -11.69 -8.80 -9.47
CA ALA A 105 -10.88 -9.97 -9.76
C ALA A 105 -11.84 -11.09 -10.18
N GLU A 106 -11.70 -11.62 -11.39
CA GLU A 106 -12.38 -12.84 -11.77
C GLU A 106 -11.93 -13.96 -10.81
N PRO A 107 -12.86 -14.76 -10.27
CA PRO A 107 -12.47 -15.92 -9.49
C PRO A 107 -11.63 -16.87 -10.38
N PRO A 108 -10.63 -17.56 -9.80
CA PRO A 108 -9.82 -18.51 -10.56
C PRO A 108 -10.72 -19.58 -11.17
N ARG A 109 -10.49 -19.89 -12.46
CA ARG A 109 -11.14 -20.99 -13.17
C ARG A 109 -10.63 -22.35 -12.69
#